data_AF-A0A1F8NCU7-F1
#
_entry.id   AF-A0A1F8NCU7-F1
#
_cell.length_a   1.000
_cell.length_b   1.000
_cell.length_c   1.000
_cell.angle_alpha   90.00
_cell.angle_beta   90.00
_cell.angle_gamma   90.00
#
_symmetry.space_group_name_H-M   'P 1'
#
loop_
_entity.id
_entity.type
_entity.pdbx_description
1 polymer ?
#
loop_
_entity_poly.entity_id
_entity_poly.type
_entity_poly.pdbx_seq_one_letter_code
_entity_poly.pdbx_strand_id
1 'polypeptide(L)'
;MNGDVDAVVADNVMALGYVAKYSGELKAVGEPLTGESIGIAVCKTKTDLLAKINSGLAKVKAEGLIDTLNEKWVKTLDLGE
;
A
#
# COMPACT_ATOMS: atom_id res chain seq x y z
N MET A 1 15.87 13.97 9.75
CA MET A 1 15.72 13.02 10.88
C MET A 1 16.24 13.61 12.18
N ASN A 2 15.71 13.17 13.34
CA ASN A 2 16.18 13.65 14.66
C ASN A 2 17.11 12.68 15.40
N GLY A 3 17.40 11.50 14.84
CA GLY A 3 18.39 10.57 15.39
C GLY A 3 17.91 9.63 16.51
N ASP A 4 16.61 9.60 16.80
CA ASP A 4 16.06 8.76 17.88
C ASP A 4 16.03 7.26 17.57
N VAL A 5 16.01 6.89 16.28
CA VAL A 5 15.95 5.50 15.80
C VAL A 5 16.84 5.30 14.57
N ASP A 6 17.43 4.11 14.44
CA ASP A 6 18.31 3.76 13.31
C ASP A 6 17.54 3.30 12.07
N ALA A 7 16.40 2.61 12.26
CA ALA A 7 15.59 2.06 11.17
C ALA A 7 14.12 1.87 11.58
N VAL A 8 13.24 1.81 10.58
CA VAL A 8 11.80 1.52 10.72
C VAL A 8 11.41 0.43 9.74
N VAL A 9 10.67 -0.58 10.21
CA VAL A 9 9.99 -1.56 9.35
C VAL A 9 8.57 -1.07 9.12
N ALA A 10 8.18 -0.93 7.85
CA ALA A 10 6.87 -0.43 7.46
C ALA A 10 6.46 -0.98 6.09
N ASP A 11 5.17 -0.88 5.78
CA ASP A 11 4.60 -1.26 4.49
C ASP A 11 5.34 -0.55 3.34
N ASN A 12 5.64 -1.31 2.29
CA ASN A 12 6.56 -0.86 1.24
C ASN A 12 6.13 0.46 0.58
N VAL A 13 4.87 0.58 0.18
CA VAL A 13 4.35 1.79 -0.48
C VAL A 13 4.47 3.03 0.42
N MET A 14 4.21 2.87 1.72
CA MET A 14 4.34 3.96 2.69
C MET A 14 5.81 4.33 2.91
N ALA A 15 6.66 3.34 3.16
CA ALA A 15 8.09 3.55 3.38
C ALA A 15 8.74 4.29 2.21
N LEU A 16 8.42 3.86 0.99
CA LEU A 16 8.95 4.46 -0.22
C LEU A 16 8.43 5.88 -0.46
N GLY A 17 7.19 6.18 -0.07
CA GLY A 17 6.68 7.55 -0.08
C GLY A 17 7.48 8.50 0.82
N TYR A 18 7.91 8.02 1.99
CA TYR A 18 8.80 8.76 2.88
C TYR A 18 10.22 8.88 2.31
N VAL A 19 10.77 7.82 1.74
CA VAL A 19 12.09 7.86 1.08
C VAL A 19 12.10 8.89 -0.05
N ALA A 20 11.09 8.91 -0.91
CA ALA A 20 10.97 9.88 -1.99
C ALA A 20 10.88 11.33 -1.47
N LYS A 21 10.11 11.55 -0.40
CA LYS A 21 9.94 12.88 0.22
C LYS A 21 11.20 13.40 0.92
N TYR A 22 11.99 12.50 1.52
CA TYR A 22 13.22 12.83 2.26
C TYR A 22 14.44 12.24 1.56
N SER A 23 14.49 12.42 0.24
CA SER A 23 15.57 11.90 -0.60
C SER A 23 16.92 12.46 -0.14
N GLY A 24 17.89 11.55 0.02
CA GLY A 24 19.23 11.87 0.55
C GLY A 24 19.35 11.81 2.08
N GLU A 25 18.24 11.81 2.81
CA GLU A 25 18.21 11.53 4.25
C GLU A 25 17.81 10.08 4.52
N LEU A 26 16.74 9.60 3.88
CA LEU A 26 16.24 8.23 4.02
C LEU A 26 16.60 7.37 2.80
N LYS A 27 16.73 6.06 3.03
CA LYS A 27 16.85 5.05 1.99
C LYS A 27 16.12 3.77 2.39
N ALA A 28 15.53 3.08 1.40
CA ALA A 28 15.11 1.71 1.57
C ALA A 28 16.34 0.79 1.57
N VAL A 29 16.30 -0.28 2.37
CA VAL A 29 17.39 -1.26 2.47
C VAL A 29 16.84 -2.67 2.59
N GLY A 30 17.55 -3.62 2.00
CA GLY A 30 17.18 -5.04 2.01
C GLY A 30 16.02 -5.36 1.07
N GLU A 31 15.68 -6.64 1.04
CA GLU A 31 14.54 -7.15 0.27
C GLU A 31 13.25 -7.11 1.11
N PRO A 32 12.06 -7.08 0.47
CA PRO A 32 10.79 -7.23 1.17
C PRO A 32 10.77 -8.48 2.05
N LEU A 33 10.43 -8.31 3.32
CA LEU A 33 10.39 -9.40 4.30
C LEU A 33 9.16 -10.30 4.11
N THR A 34 8.03 -9.71 3.69
CA THR A 34 6.74 -10.36 3.55
C THR A 34 6.04 -9.93 2.25
N GLY A 35 5.23 -10.83 1.71
CA GLY A 35 4.23 -10.50 0.69
C GLY A 35 2.86 -10.41 1.36
N GLU A 36 2.21 -9.26 1.26
CA GLU A 36 1.00 -8.96 2.01
C GLU A 36 -0.16 -8.59 1.09
N SER A 37 -1.34 -9.14 1.40
CA SER A 37 -2.59 -8.79 0.71
C SER A 37 -3.39 -7.84 1.59
N ILE A 38 -3.76 -6.68 1.04
CA ILE A 38 -4.64 -5.72 1.73
C ILE A 38 -6.10 -6.10 1.48
N GLY A 39 -6.92 -6.01 2.52
CA GLY A 39 -8.34 -6.39 2.48
C GLY A 39 -9.24 -5.50 3.32
N ILE A 40 -10.53 -5.53 3.00
CA ILE A 40 -11.57 -4.84 3.78
C ILE A 40 -12.02 -5.78 4.89
N ALA A 41 -11.77 -5.42 6.14
CA ALA A 41 -12.17 -6.22 7.29
C ALA A 41 -13.69 -6.17 7.50
N VAL A 42 -14.30 -7.34 7.72
CA VAL A 42 -15.74 -7.49 7.97
C VAL A 42 -15.94 -8.42 9.17
N CYS A 43 -16.95 -8.14 10.00
CA CYS A 43 -17.35 -9.04 11.08
C CYS A 43 -17.64 -10.45 10.54
N LYS A 44 -17.06 -11.49 11.15
CA LYS A 44 -17.16 -12.88 10.67
C LYS A 44 -18.60 -13.38 10.49
N THR A 45 -19.54 -12.89 11.31
CA THR A 45 -20.96 -13.26 11.25
C THR A 45 -21.76 -12.48 10.21
N LYS A 46 -21.17 -11.48 9.55
CA LYS A 46 -21.84 -10.61 8.56
C LYS A 46 -21.53 -11.07 7.12
N THR A 47 -21.88 -12.32 6.83
CA THR A 47 -21.58 -12.96 5.53
C THR A 47 -22.30 -12.30 4.35
N ASP A 48 -23.53 -11.83 4.52
CA ASP A 48 -24.27 -11.10 3.48
C ASP A 48 -23.59 -9.76 3.12
N LEU A 49 -23.06 -9.04 4.13
CA LEU A 49 -22.29 -7.82 3.89
C LEU A 49 -20.99 -8.13 3.15
N LEU A 50 -20.28 -9.18 3.54
CA LEU A 50 -19.06 -9.62 2.86
C LEU A 50 -19.34 -9.94 1.38
N ALA A 51 -20.44 -10.65 1.09
CA ALA A 51 -20.83 -10.97 -0.29
C ALA A 51 -21.09 -9.70 -1.13
N LYS A 52 -21.79 -8.72 -0.56
CA LYS A 52 -22.06 -7.43 -1.22
C LYS A 52 -20.77 -6.64 -1.50
N ILE A 53 -19.86 -6.57 -0.51
CA ILE A 53 -18.56 -5.91 -0.67
C ILE A 53 -17.73 -6.58 -1.77
N ASN A 54 -17.62 -7.91 -1.73
CA ASN A 54 -16.85 -8.65 -2.73
C ASN A 54 -17.44 -8.51 -4.15
N SER A 55 -18.76 -8.51 -4.29
CA SER A 55 -19.42 -8.26 -5.58
C SER A 55 -19.14 -6.86 -6.12
N GLY A 56 -19.20 -5.83 -5.26
CA GLY A 56 -18.84 -4.46 -5.65
C GLY A 56 -17.37 -4.34 -6.04
N LEU A 57 -16.48 -4.90 -5.23
CA LEU A 57 -15.03 -4.87 -5.48
C LEU A 57 -14.65 -5.58 -6.78
N ALA A 58 -15.34 -6.68 -7.13
CA ALA A 58 -15.13 -7.36 -8.40
C ALA A 58 -15.45 -6.45 -9.60
N LYS A 59 -16.52 -5.64 -9.52
CA LYS A 59 -16.87 -4.66 -10.57
C LYS A 59 -15.83 -3.55 -10.67
N VAL A 60 -15.42 -2.98 -9.54
CA VAL A 60 -14.35 -1.95 -9.48
C VAL A 60 -13.05 -2.47 -10.12
N LYS A 61 -12.68 -3.72 -9.86
CA LYS A 61 -11.52 -4.37 -10.47
C LYS A 61 -11.72 -4.60 -11.96
N ALA A 62 -12.87 -5.12 -12.38
CA ALA A 62 -13.17 -5.36 -13.79
C ALA A 62 -13.19 -4.08 -14.63
N GLU A 63 -13.57 -2.95 -14.01
CA GLU A 63 -13.56 -1.62 -14.64
C GLU A 63 -12.16 -0.97 -14.65
N GLY A 64 -11.11 -1.63 -14.12
CA GLY A 64 -9.74 -1.08 -14.09
C GLY A 64 -9.56 0.14 -13.17
N LEU A 65 -10.53 0.40 -12.28
CA LEU A 65 -10.51 1.59 -11.42
C LEU A 65 -9.41 1.50 -10.36
N ILE A 66 -9.02 0.29 -9.94
CA ILE A 66 -7.90 0.10 -9.01
C ILE A 66 -6.60 0.63 -9.63
N ASP A 67 -6.36 0.34 -10.91
CA ASP A 67 -5.16 0.82 -11.59
C ASP A 67 -5.17 2.34 -11.69
N THR A 68 -6.32 2.92 -12.07
CA THR A 68 -6.50 4.39 -12.10
C THR A 68 -6.19 5.03 -10.74
N LEU A 69 -6.61 4.41 -9.64
CA LEU A 69 -6.33 4.88 -8.29
C LEU A 69 -4.84 4.73 -7.93
N ASN A 70 -4.21 3.62 -8.30
CA ASN A 70 -2.77 3.42 -8.11
C ASN A 70 -1.95 4.46 -8.88
N GLU A 71 -2.33 4.78 -10.11
CA GLU A 71 -1.65 5.82 -10.89
C GLU A 71 -1.77 7.19 -10.23
N LYS A 72 -2.95 7.51 -9.71
CA LYS A 72 -3.21 8.80 -9.07
C LYS A 72 -2.47 8.97 -7.73
N TRP A 73 -2.37 7.91 -6.92
CA TRP A 73 -1.96 8.02 -5.52
C TRP A 73 -0.63 7.33 -5.20
N VAL A 74 -0.16 6.39 -6.02
CA VAL A 74 1.01 5.55 -5.74
C VAL A 74 2.12 5.76 -6.79
N LYS A 75 1.79 5.82 -8.08
CA LYS A 75 2.77 5.90 -9.18
C LYS A 75 3.57 7.21 -9.21
N THR A 76 3.12 8.25 -8.50
CA THR A 76 3.89 9.50 -8.34
C THR A 76 5.11 9.35 -7.42
N LEU A 77 5.30 8.17 -6.83
CA LEU A 77 6.52 7.79 -6.13
C LEU A 77 7.50 7.27 -7.19
N ASP A 78 8.40 8.13 -7.65
CA ASP A 78 9.57 7.66 -8.40
C ASP A 78 10.44 6.84 -7.43
N LEU A 79 10.37 5.52 -7.59
CA LEU A 79 10.98 4.58 -6.68
C LEU A 79 12.45 4.31 -6.98
N GLY A 80 13.02 4.96 -8.00
CA GLY A 80 14.43 4.84 -8.36
C GLY A 80 14.88 3.38 -8.36
N GLU A 81 14.60 2.66 -9.44
CA GLU A 81 15.35 1.43 -9.73
C GLU A 81 16.86 1.72 -9.75
#